data_AF-A0A2N8RZB7-F1
#
_entry.id   AF-A0A2N8RZB7-F1
#
_cell.length_a   1.000
_cell.length_b   1.000
_cell.length_c   1.000
_cell.angle_alpha   90.00
_cell.angle_beta   90.00
_cell.angle_gamma   90.00
#
_symmetry.space_group_name_H-M   'P 1'
#
loop_
_entity.id
_entity.type
_entity.pdbx_description
1 polymer ?
#
loop_
_entity_poly.entity_id
_entity_poly.type
_entity_poly.pdbx_seq_one_letter_code
_entity_poly.pdbx_strand_id
1 'polypeptide(L)'
;MRTSINIVLLLVLAATSFAVYLDWTGDRRSGPLLSDLRTLPIESHGRAGTEGNLLGIETRLQPADFQSRERLQLKFRTYLQQAADAGMLSERTVVVLPEHVGTGLFALGEKPEVQQARTLRDAMQWMALSNPGSYLRALTGNQVDDRRTGAVLRLKARQMAEEYQTIFGGLANEFGVTLVAGSIVLPEPYLENDQLKIGDGPLRQVSLTFDGRGKPLGALQYKHALSRYERRYSVAPIPEPRRLIETPAGSLAVLLGCDAYLERPSAEAKLLAIPGALAAPSSSCGNTLPDAVSGRTLMPVQTLALPWNLLGSPRRPAPPGHGIPVQIRNHWLGSNP
;
A
#
# COMPACT_ATOMS: atom_id res chain seq x y z
N MET A 1 -61.34 4.30 -1.42
CA MET A 1 -60.88 4.43 -0.02
C MET A 1 -59.86 3.36 0.38
N ARG A 2 -60.15 2.05 0.32
CA ARG A 2 -59.16 0.99 0.65
C ARG A 2 -57.87 1.05 -0.19
N THR A 3 -57.97 1.31 -1.49
CA THR A 3 -56.81 1.45 -2.40
C THR A 3 -55.93 2.65 -2.04
N SER A 4 -56.53 3.81 -1.73
CA SER A 4 -55.79 5.01 -1.32
C SER A 4 -55.06 4.81 0.02
N ILE A 5 -55.70 4.14 0.98
CA ILE A 5 -55.10 3.79 2.28
C ILE A 5 -53.91 2.83 2.09
N ASN A 6 -54.05 1.81 1.23
CA ASN A 6 -52.95 0.89 0.91
C ASN A 6 -51.76 1.60 0.26
N ILE A 7 -52.01 2.56 -0.64
CA ILE A 7 -50.94 3.35 -1.28
C ILE A 7 -50.22 4.22 -0.24
N VAL A 8 -50.94 4.90 0.66
CA VAL A 8 -50.31 5.69 1.72
C VAL A 8 -49.47 4.82 2.66
N LEU A 9 -49.98 3.65 3.05
CA LEU A 9 -49.23 2.68 3.86
C LEU A 9 -47.95 2.23 3.18
N LEU A 10 -48.00 1.92 1.88
CA LEU A 10 -46.81 1.54 1.10
C LEU A 10 -45.79 2.67 1.02
N LEU A 11 -46.23 3.92 0.83
CA LEU A 11 -45.34 5.08 0.80
C LEU A 11 -44.67 5.33 2.16
N VAL A 12 -45.42 5.22 3.26
CA VAL A 12 -44.86 5.37 4.62
C VAL A 12 -43.85 4.26 4.91
N LEU A 13 -44.15 3.02 4.52
CA LEU A 13 -43.23 1.90 4.70
C LEU A 13 -41.95 2.10 3.87
N ALA A 14 -42.09 2.51 2.60
CA ALA A 14 -40.94 2.82 1.75
C ALA A 14 -40.08 3.96 2.31
N ALA A 15 -40.69 5.05 2.79
CA ALA A 15 -39.98 6.17 3.40
C ALA A 15 -39.24 5.76 4.69
N THR A 16 -39.88 4.95 5.53
CA THR A 16 -39.28 4.43 6.77
C THR A 16 -38.11 3.50 6.46
N SER A 17 -38.28 2.55 5.52
CA SER A 17 -37.20 1.67 5.07
C SER A 17 -36.03 2.46 4.47
N PHE A 18 -36.32 3.52 3.72
CA PHE A 18 -35.29 4.39 3.16
C PHE A 18 -34.54 5.18 4.24
N ALA A 19 -35.24 5.71 5.25
CA ALA A 19 -34.62 6.40 6.38
C ALA A 19 -33.72 5.46 7.20
N VAL A 20 -34.18 4.24 7.49
CA VAL A 20 -33.39 3.20 8.17
C VAL A 20 -32.17 2.81 7.32
N TYR A 21 -32.32 2.71 6.01
CA TYR A 21 -31.19 2.45 5.11
C TYR A 21 -30.16 3.59 5.15
N LEU A 22 -30.59 4.85 5.09
CA LEU A 22 -29.69 6.00 5.19
C LEU A 22 -28.95 6.05 6.54
N ASP A 23 -29.66 5.80 7.64
CA ASP A 23 -29.07 5.68 8.98
C ASP A 23 -28.02 4.57 9.02
N TRP A 24 -28.36 3.38 8.50
CA TRP A 24 -27.41 2.28 8.36
C TRP A 24 -26.21 2.66 7.50
N THR A 25 -26.35 3.41 6.41
CA THR A 25 -25.18 3.85 5.59
C THR A 25 -24.23 4.77 6.36
N GLY A 26 -24.74 5.51 7.35
CA GLY A 26 -23.99 6.41 8.20
C GLY A 26 -23.28 5.73 9.38
N ASP A 27 -23.78 4.58 9.86
CA ASP A 27 -23.15 3.87 10.98
C ASP A 27 -21.80 3.25 10.57
N ARG A 28 -20.70 3.77 11.13
CA ARG A 28 -19.33 3.29 10.90
C ARG A 28 -18.69 2.67 12.16
N ARG A 29 -19.49 2.27 13.14
CA ARG A 29 -18.97 1.69 14.40
C ARG A 29 -18.09 0.47 14.13
N SER A 30 -16.94 0.44 14.77
CA SER A 30 -15.90 -0.55 14.57
C SER A 30 -16.25 -1.90 15.22
N GLY A 31 -16.13 -3.01 14.49
CA GLY A 31 -16.15 -4.36 15.07
C GLY A 31 -14.85 -4.72 15.82
N PRO A 32 -14.81 -5.85 16.55
CA PRO A 32 -13.71 -6.25 17.43
C PRO A 32 -12.47 -6.81 16.69
N LEU A 33 -12.20 -6.35 15.47
CA LEU A 33 -11.04 -6.77 14.69
C LEU A 33 -9.76 -6.23 15.35
N LEU A 34 -8.84 -7.15 15.65
CA LEU A 34 -7.55 -6.87 16.26
C LEU A 34 -6.45 -6.94 15.19
N SER A 35 -5.63 -5.90 15.13
CA SER A 35 -4.40 -5.91 14.36
C SER A 35 -3.35 -6.79 15.04
N ASP A 36 -2.58 -7.53 14.25
CA ASP A 36 -1.43 -8.28 14.76
C ASP A 36 -0.28 -7.33 15.08
N LEU A 37 -0.14 -7.00 16.37
CA LEU A 37 0.89 -6.10 16.92
C LEU A 37 2.02 -6.86 17.64
N ARG A 38 2.23 -8.14 17.31
CA ARG A 38 3.32 -8.93 17.90
C ARG A 38 4.68 -8.37 17.47
N THR A 39 5.65 -8.43 18.40
CA THR A 39 7.06 -8.15 18.12
C THR A 39 7.57 -9.09 17.04
N LEU A 40 8.34 -8.53 16.11
CA LEU A 40 8.87 -9.27 14.97
C LEU A 40 10.25 -9.86 15.32
N PRO A 41 10.60 -11.08 14.90
CA PRO A 41 12.00 -11.49 14.85
C PRO A 41 12.81 -10.47 14.04
N ILE A 42 14.03 -10.18 14.51
CA ILE A 42 14.96 -9.29 13.81
C ILE A 42 16.10 -10.13 13.22
N GLU A 43 16.21 -10.10 11.90
CA GLU A 43 17.34 -10.65 11.15
C GLU A 43 18.31 -9.50 10.84
N SER A 44 19.50 -9.47 11.43
CA SER A 44 20.48 -8.39 11.22
C SER A 44 21.76 -8.92 10.58
N HIS A 45 22.19 -8.26 9.50
CA HIS A 45 23.41 -8.54 8.76
C HIS A 45 24.38 -7.36 8.84
N GLY A 46 25.69 -7.63 8.83
CA GLY A 46 26.73 -6.61 8.95
C GLY A 46 27.00 -6.18 10.40
N ARG A 47 27.75 -5.08 10.57
CA ARG A 47 28.11 -4.52 11.89
C ARG A 47 27.64 -3.07 12.00
N ALA A 48 27.11 -2.71 13.16
CA ALA A 48 26.72 -1.33 13.45
C ALA A 48 27.91 -0.37 13.24
N GLY A 49 27.63 0.76 12.60
CA GLY A 49 28.63 1.76 12.23
C GLY A 49 27.98 3.10 11.90
N THR A 50 28.80 4.07 11.52
CA THR A 50 28.36 5.45 11.23
C THR A 50 27.75 5.63 9.84
N GLU A 51 27.93 4.66 8.94
CA GLU A 51 27.44 4.73 7.55
C GLU A 51 25.93 4.51 7.43
N GLY A 52 25.25 4.08 8.51
CA GLY A 52 23.82 3.78 8.51
C GLY A 52 23.50 2.35 8.10
N ASN A 53 22.27 2.13 7.66
CA ASN A 53 21.73 0.80 7.38
C ASN A 53 20.50 0.87 6.45
N LEU A 54 20.25 -0.24 5.77
CA LEU A 54 18.94 -0.50 5.19
C LEU A 54 18.12 -1.34 6.18
N LEU A 55 16.84 -1.00 6.34
CA LEU A 55 15.92 -1.73 7.21
C LEU A 55 14.64 -2.08 6.46
N GLY A 56 14.34 -3.37 6.30
CA GLY A 56 13.13 -3.87 5.66
C GLY A 56 12.12 -4.36 6.68
N ILE A 57 10.84 -4.06 6.47
CA ILE A 57 9.74 -4.57 7.30
C ILE A 57 8.91 -5.54 6.48
N GLU A 58 8.99 -6.83 6.78
CA GLU A 58 8.16 -7.86 6.15
C GLU A 58 6.99 -8.20 7.07
N THR A 59 5.80 -7.73 6.71
CA THR A 59 4.60 -7.90 7.54
C THR A 59 3.42 -8.45 6.73
N ARG A 60 2.46 -9.06 7.45
CA ARG A 60 1.16 -9.43 6.90
C ARG A 60 0.18 -8.29 7.13
N LEU A 61 -0.40 -7.78 6.06
CA LEU A 61 -1.43 -6.75 6.15
C LEU A 61 -2.80 -7.42 6.21
N GLN A 62 -3.59 -7.04 7.21
CA GLN A 62 -4.92 -7.58 7.48
C GLN A 62 -5.98 -6.49 7.26
N PRO A 63 -7.25 -6.86 6.98
CA PRO A 63 -8.32 -5.87 6.87
C PRO A 63 -8.42 -4.97 8.12
N ALA A 64 -8.22 -5.56 9.31
CA ALA A 64 -8.20 -4.85 10.60
C ALA A 64 -7.26 -3.63 10.60
N ASP A 65 -6.10 -3.75 9.95
CA ASP A 65 -5.10 -2.68 9.89
C ASP A 65 -5.61 -1.45 9.13
N PHE A 66 -6.49 -1.64 8.15
CA PHE A 66 -7.09 -0.59 7.32
C PHE A 66 -8.44 -0.10 7.84
N GLN A 67 -8.80 -0.42 9.08
CA GLN A 67 -10.04 0.09 9.66
C GLN A 67 -9.97 1.58 9.98
N SER A 68 -8.81 2.05 10.43
CA SER A 68 -8.56 3.47 10.70
C SER A 68 -7.10 3.81 10.44
N ARG A 69 -6.83 5.11 10.26
CA ARG A 69 -5.47 5.65 10.09
C ARG A 69 -4.58 5.21 11.26
N GLU A 70 -5.11 5.35 12.47
CA GLU A 70 -4.38 5.12 13.72
C GLU A 70 -3.95 3.67 13.85
N ARG A 71 -4.76 2.71 13.38
CA ARG A 71 -4.39 1.28 13.42
C ARG A 71 -3.24 0.95 12.49
N LEU A 72 -3.29 1.41 11.24
CA LEU A 72 -2.20 1.18 10.30
C LEU A 72 -0.91 1.87 10.78
N GLN A 73 -1.03 3.11 11.24
CA GLN A 73 0.09 3.86 11.80
C GLN A 73 0.67 3.16 13.03
N LEU A 74 -0.17 2.71 13.97
CA LEU A 74 0.26 2.00 15.17
C LEU A 74 1.04 0.72 14.84
N LYS A 75 0.61 -0.02 13.82
CA LYS A 75 1.30 -1.24 13.39
C LYS A 75 2.73 -0.95 12.94
N PHE A 76 2.93 -0.01 12.03
CA PHE A 76 4.27 0.34 11.56
C PHE A 76 5.09 1.07 12.62
N ARG A 77 4.47 1.92 13.43
CA ARG A 77 5.11 2.54 14.60
C ARG A 77 5.65 1.48 15.56
N THR A 78 4.91 0.40 15.81
CA THR A 78 5.36 -0.69 16.70
C THR A 78 6.63 -1.35 16.15
N TYR A 79 6.70 -1.59 14.84
CA TYR A 79 7.89 -2.19 14.21
C TYR A 79 9.08 -1.24 14.20
N LEU A 80 8.84 0.05 13.93
CA LEU A 80 9.90 1.07 13.96
C LEU A 80 10.39 1.33 15.38
N GLN A 81 9.51 1.36 16.37
CA GLN A 81 9.88 1.46 17.78
C GLN A 81 10.75 0.27 18.19
N GLN A 82 10.36 -0.94 17.80
CA GLN A 82 11.18 -2.12 18.07
C GLN A 82 12.58 -2.02 17.46
N ALA A 83 12.71 -1.49 16.24
CA ALA A 83 14.01 -1.25 15.61
C ALA A 83 14.80 -0.12 16.30
N ALA A 84 14.12 0.92 16.78
CA ALA A 84 14.72 2.01 17.54
C ALA A 84 15.28 1.51 18.88
N ASP A 85 14.50 0.71 19.61
CA ASP A 85 14.89 0.09 20.88
C ASP A 85 16.09 -0.87 20.70
N ALA A 86 16.22 -1.46 19.51
CA ALA A 86 17.35 -2.30 19.12
C ALA A 86 18.58 -1.49 18.62
N GLY A 87 18.53 -0.15 18.64
CA GLY A 87 19.61 0.74 18.21
C GLY A 87 19.86 0.74 16.70
N MET A 88 18.87 0.37 15.89
CA MET A 88 19.01 0.21 14.43
C MET A 88 18.58 1.45 13.64
N LEU A 89 18.04 2.48 14.29
CA LEU A 89 17.56 3.68 13.61
C LEU A 89 18.50 4.87 13.84
N SER A 90 18.74 5.61 12.76
CA SER A 90 19.51 6.84 12.69
C SER A 90 19.04 7.68 11.50
N GLU A 91 19.55 8.91 11.38
CA GLU A 91 19.34 9.75 10.20
C GLU A 91 19.83 9.12 8.87
N ARG A 92 20.77 8.16 8.95
CA ARG A 92 21.30 7.38 7.81
C ARG A 92 20.62 6.03 7.63
N THR A 93 19.48 5.80 8.29
CA THR A 93 18.69 4.59 8.09
C THR A 93 17.68 4.79 6.96
N VAL A 94 17.68 3.87 6.00
CA VAL A 94 16.65 3.80 4.94
C VAL A 94 15.71 2.64 5.26
N VAL A 95 14.49 2.96 5.67
CA VAL A 95 13.43 2.00 5.92
C VAL A 95 12.68 1.69 4.62
N VAL A 96 12.42 0.41 4.37
CA VAL A 96 11.67 -0.08 3.20
C VAL A 96 10.43 -0.84 3.67
N LEU A 97 9.25 -0.40 3.23
CA LEU A 97 7.97 -1.02 3.56
C LEU A 97 7.45 -1.92 2.43
N PRO A 98 6.50 -2.84 2.71
CA PRO A 98 5.95 -3.73 1.70
C PRO A 98 5.20 -3.03 0.57
N GLU A 99 5.22 -3.66 -0.61
CA GLU A 99 4.41 -3.25 -1.75
C GLU A 99 2.90 -3.37 -1.42
N HIS A 100 2.10 -2.45 -1.99
CA HIS A 100 0.65 -2.31 -1.84
C HIS A 100 0.13 -1.96 -0.44
N VAL A 101 1.03 -1.58 0.48
CA VAL A 101 0.62 -1.08 1.80
C VAL A 101 -0.34 0.11 1.70
N GLY A 102 -0.11 1.04 0.76
CA GLY A 102 -0.99 2.18 0.54
C GLY A 102 -2.25 1.84 -0.24
N THR A 103 -2.24 0.79 -1.06
CA THR A 103 -3.43 0.41 -1.85
C THR A 103 -4.58 0.00 -0.95
N GLY A 104 -4.32 -0.69 0.17
CA GLY A 104 -5.34 -1.10 1.14
C GLY A 104 -6.11 0.06 1.80
N LEU A 105 -5.60 1.29 1.71
CA LEU A 105 -6.23 2.49 2.27
C LEU A 105 -7.61 2.78 1.67
N PHE A 106 -7.99 2.13 0.56
CA PHE A 106 -9.35 2.20 0.03
C PHE A 106 -10.42 1.79 1.07
N ALA A 107 -10.06 0.97 2.05
CA ALA A 107 -10.96 0.49 3.09
C ALA A 107 -11.01 1.38 4.35
N LEU A 108 -10.24 2.48 4.40
CA LEU A 108 -10.23 3.39 5.55
C LEU A 108 -11.60 3.99 5.81
N GLY A 109 -12.05 3.90 7.07
CA GLY A 109 -13.34 4.40 7.52
C GLY A 109 -14.55 3.65 6.93
N GLU A 110 -14.32 2.50 6.30
CA GLU A 110 -15.40 1.68 5.76
C GLU A 110 -16.05 0.82 6.85
N LYS A 111 -17.28 0.37 6.57
CA LYS A 111 -18.07 -0.40 7.53
C LYS A 111 -17.39 -1.74 7.88
N PRO A 112 -17.69 -2.33 9.07
CA PRO A 112 -17.15 -3.62 9.47
C PRO A 112 -17.32 -4.73 8.43
N GLU A 113 -18.39 -4.71 7.64
CA GLU A 113 -18.68 -5.70 6.59
C GLU A 113 -17.62 -5.69 5.48
N VAL A 114 -17.07 -4.52 5.14
CA VAL A 114 -15.94 -4.40 4.20
C VAL A 114 -14.70 -5.07 4.79
N GLN A 115 -14.48 -4.90 6.10
CA GLN A 115 -13.32 -5.48 6.80
C GLN A 115 -13.45 -6.99 7.02
N GLN A 116 -14.67 -7.48 7.23
CA GLN A 116 -14.96 -8.91 7.42
C GLN A 116 -15.08 -9.68 6.09
N ALA A 117 -15.15 -8.96 4.97
CA ALA A 117 -15.21 -9.57 3.65
C ALA A 117 -13.99 -10.45 3.39
N ARG A 118 -14.23 -11.68 2.97
CA ARG A 118 -13.16 -12.65 2.67
C ARG A 118 -12.51 -12.39 1.32
N THR A 119 -13.22 -11.77 0.39
CA THR A 119 -12.78 -11.54 -0.99
C THR A 119 -12.86 -10.07 -1.36
N LEU A 120 -12.04 -9.64 -2.33
CA LEU A 120 -12.08 -8.27 -2.84
C LEU A 120 -13.45 -7.95 -3.42
N ARG A 121 -14.09 -8.89 -4.14
CA ARG A 121 -15.42 -8.69 -4.70
C ARG A 121 -16.45 -8.34 -3.63
N ASP A 122 -16.46 -9.08 -2.52
CA ASP A 122 -17.43 -8.88 -1.45
C ASP A 122 -17.17 -7.55 -0.72
N ALA A 123 -15.90 -7.22 -0.48
CA ALA A 123 -15.51 -5.93 0.10
C ALA A 123 -16.00 -4.75 -0.76
N MET A 124 -15.80 -4.85 -2.08
CA MET A 124 -16.26 -3.84 -3.04
C MET A 124 -17.79 -3.75 -3.09
N GLN A 125 -18.50 -4.88 -2.96
CA GLN A 125 -19.96 -4.91 -2.96
C GLN A 125 -20.54 -4.24 -1.71
N TRP A 126 -19.99 -4.54 -0.53
CA TRP A 126 -20.37 -3.85 0.70
C TRP A 126 -20.07 -2.36 0.63
N MET A 127 -18.95 -1.98 0.05
CA MET A 127 -18.61 -0.57 -0.14
C MET A 127 -19.61 0.15 -1.07
N ALA A 128 -20.01 -0.48 -2.18
CA ALA A 128 -21.00 0.07 -3.09
C ALA A 128 -22.37 0.25 -2.41
N LEU A 129 -22.80 -0.74 -1.61
CA LEU A 129 -24.05 -0.70 -0.86
C LEU A 129 -24.05 0.35 0.26
N SER A 130 -22.89 0.59 0.87
CA SER A 130 -22.72 1.52 1.99
C SER A 130 -22.48 2.96 1.55
N ASN A 131 -22.17 3.18 0.26
CA ASN A 131 -21.89 4.49 -0.31
C ASN A 131 -22.70 4.71 -1.61
N PRO A 132 -24.05 4.70 -1.54
CA PRO A 132 -24.92 4.70 -2.72
C PRO A 132 -24.76 5.96 -3.58
N GLY A 133 -24.61 7.14 -2.97
CA GLY A 133 -24.48 8.40 -3.72
C GLY A 133 -23.21 8.47 -4.57
N SER A 134 -22.07 8.00 -4.03
CA SER A 134 -20.82 7.91 -4.77
C SER A 134 -20.83 6.81 -5.83
N TYR A 135 -21.51 5.69 -5.56
CA TYR A 135 -21.63 4.60 -6.53
C TYR A 135 -22.49 5.02 -7.73
N LEU A 136 -23.62 5.69 -7.49
CA LEU A 136 -24.48 6.23 -8.55
C LEU A 136 -23.74 7.26 -9.43
N ARG A 137 -22.92 8.12 -8.83
CA ARG A 137 -22.07 9.07 -9.57
C ARG A 137 -20.97 8.38 -10.39
N ALA A 138 -20.49 7.21 -9.94
CA ALA A 138 -19.51 6.41 -10.67
C ALA A 138 -20.13 5.65 -11.87
N LEU A 139 -21.43 5.32 -11.82
CA LEU A 139 -22.15 4.61 -12.88
C LEU A 139 -22.50 5.47 -14.10
N THR A 140 -22.56 6.80 -13.95
CA THR A 140 -22.82 7.71 -15.08
C THR A 140 -21.61 7.85 -16.03
N GLY A 141 -20.49 7.18 -15.75
CA GLY A 141 -19.36 7.03 -16.67
C GLY A 141 -19.36 5.64 -17.32
N ASN A 142 -19.58 5.57 -18.64
CA ASN A 142 -19.58 4.34 -19.47
C ASN A 142 -18.37 3.42 -19.24
N GLN A 143 -18.41 2.42 -18.34
CA GLN A 143 -17.25 1.53 -18.16
C GLN A 143 -17.58 0.07 -17.78
N VAL A 144 -17.19 -0.83 -18.70
CA VAL A 144 -17.46 -2.29 -18.83
C VAL A 144 -16.95 -3.19 -17.68
N ASP A 145 -17.69 -4.30 -17.50
CA ASP A 145 -17.76 -5.42 -16.54
C ASP A 145 -16.58 -5.93 -15.66
N ASP A 146 -15.34 -5.44 -15.74
CA ASP A 146 -14.25 -5.90 -14.84
C ASP A 146 -13.66 -4.79 -13.94
N ARG A 147 -14.37 -3.66 -13.85
CA ARG A 147 -13.87 -2.36 -13.36
C ARG A 147 -14.29 -1.95 -11.94
N ARG A 148 -14.88 -2.84 -11.14
CA ARG A 148 -15.31 -2.49 -9.76
C ARG A 148 -14.15 -2.09 -8.86
N THR A 149 -13.03 -2.82 -8.92
CA THR A 149 -11.80 -2.47 -8.18
C THR A 149 -11.27 -1.11 -8.61
N GLY A 150 -11.21 -0.86 -9.92
CA GLY A 150 -10.75 0.43 -10.45
C GLY A 150 -11.65 1.60 -10.04
N ALA A 151 -12.98 1.40 -10.05
CA ALA A 151 -13.94 2.42 -9.64
C ALA A 151 -13.80 2.80 -8.16
N VAL A 152 -13.65 1.82 -7.28
CA VAL A 152 -13.45 2.08 -5.84
C VAL A 152 -12.11 2.77 -5.57
N LEU A 153 -11.03 2.32 -6.20
CA LEU A 153 -9.72 2.97 -6.06
C LEU A 153 -9.78 4.42 -6.53
N ARG A 154 -10.51 4.73 -7.61
CA ARG A 154 -10.74 6.11 -8.06
C ARG A 154 -11.56 6.93 -7.10
N LEU A 155 -12.65 6.36 -6.59
CA LEU A 155 -13.54 7.03 -5.65
C LEU A 155 -12.80 7.44 -4.37
N LYS A 156 -11.96 6.55 -3.85
CA LYS A 156 -11.21 6.77 -2.60
C LYS A 156 -9.85 7.43 -2.84
N ALA A 157 -9.44 7.62 -4.08
CA ALA A 157 -8.08 8.02 -4.46
C ALA A 157 -7.56 9.26 -3.73
N ARG A 158 -8.39 10.30 -3.60
CA ARG A 158 -7.99 11.55 -2.91
C ARG A 158 -7.67 11.29 -1.45
N GLN A 159 -8.60 10.63 -0.75
CA GLN A 159 -8.39 10.24 0.64
C GLN A 159 -7.17 9.32 0.74
N MET A 160 -7.04 8.32 -0.11
CA MET A 160 -5.91 7.40 -0.09
C MET A 160 -4.56 8.14 -0.25
N ALA A 161 -4.46 9.12 -1.14
CA ALA A 161 -3.24 9.92 -1.33
C ALA A 161 -2.88 10.74 -0.08
N GLU A 162 -3.87 11.43 0.51
CA GLU A 162 -3.70 12.24 1.73
C GLU A 162 -3.31 11.37 2.93
N GLU A 163 -3.99 10.24 3.11
CA GLU A 163 -3.75 9.28 4.20
C GLU A 163 -2.38 8.61 4.06
N TYR A 164 -2.01 8.21 2.84
CA TYR A 164 -0.70 7.65 2.54
C TYR A 164 0.42 8.60 2.95
N GLN A 165 0.34 9.86 2.53
CA GLN A 165 1.32 10.86 2.88
C GLN A 165 1.34 11.17 4.38
N THR A 166 0.17 11.26 5.02
CA THR A 166 0.06 11.57 6.45
C THR A 166 0.68 10.46 7.31
N ILE A 167 0.36 9.20 7.02
CA ILE A 167 0.83 8.05 7.80
C ILE A 167 2.34 7.89 7.63
N PHE A 168 2.81 7.78 6.39
CA PHE A 168 4.20 7.41 6.14
C PHE A 168 5.18 8.58 6.28
N GLY A 169 4.78 9.80 5.91
CA GLY A 169 5.53 11.00 6.24
C GLY A 169 5.59 11.24 7.76
N GLY A 170 4.49 11.00 8.47
CA GLY A 170 4.44 11.07 9.93
C GLY A 170 5.41 10.10 10.60
N LEU A 171 5.44 8.84 10.16
CA LEU A 171 6.38 7.83 10.67
C LEU A 171 7.84 8.18 10.35
N ALA A 172 8.13 8.67 9.14
CA ALA A 172 9.48 9.09 8.77
C ALA A 172 10.00 10.24 9.65
N ASN A 173 9.15 11.24 9.89
CA ASN A 173 9.45 12.36 10.78
C ASN A 173 9.61 11.92 12.25
N GLU A 174 8.72 11.04 12.72
CA GLU A 174 8.74 10.57 14.11
C GLU A 174 10.04 9.83 14.46
N PHE A 175 10.53 8.99 13.55
CA PHE A 175 11.73 8.20 13.76
C PHE A 175 13.00 8.81 13.16
N GLY A 176 12.89 9.95 12.48
CA GLY A 176 14.03 10.66 11.88
C GLY A 176 14.75 9.86 10.78
N VAL A 177 14.03 9.02 10.03
CA VAL A 177 14.60 8.10 9.02
C VAL A 177 14.18 8.46 7.61
N THR A 178 14.95 8.03 6.61
CA THR A 178 14.46 7.98 5.23
C THR A 178 13.52 6.79 5.09
N LEU A 179 12.29 6.99 4.60
CA LEU A 179 11.27 5.94 4.54
C LEU A 179 10.71 5.76 3.13
N VAL A 180 10.99 4.61 2.52
CA VAL A 180 10.36 4.14 1.28
C VAL A 180 9.02 3.51 1.65
N ALA A 181 7.93 4.23 1.42
CA ALA A 181 6.60 3.95 1.97
C ALA A 181 5.85 2.78 1.30
N GLY A 182 6.55 1.79 0.77
CA GLY A 182 5.94 0.72 -0.01
C GLY A 182 5.29 1.27 -1.28
N SER A 183 4.14 0.76 -1.70
CA SER A 183 3.43 1.31 -2.86
C SER A 183 1.94 1.54 -2.64
N ILE A 184 1.37 2.39 -3.49
CA ILE A 184 -0.05 2.73 -3.58
C ILE A 184 -0.48 2.75 -5.05
N VAL A 185 -1.77 2.51 -5.30
CA VAL A 185 -2.36 2.57 -6.65
C VAL A 185 -3.31 3.77 -6.70
N LEU A 186 -3.03 4.73 -7.59
CA LEU A 186 -3.76 5.99 -7.70
C LEU A 186 -4.04 6.37 -9.18
N PRO A 187 -5.06 7.21 -9.45
CA PRO A 187 -5.32 7.79 -10.77
C PRO A 187 -4.21 8.77 -11.13
N GLU A 188 -3.45 8.51 -12.20
CA GLU A 188 -2.43 9.44 -12.74
C GLU A 188 -1.72 10.25 -11.63
N PRO A 189 -1.03 9.58 -10.69
CA PRO A 189 -0.50 10.25 -9.52
C PRO A 189 0.63 11.19 -9.91
N TYR A 190 0.72 12.34 -9.26
CA TYR A 190 1.83 13.27 -9.43
C TYR A 190 2.16 13.96 -8.11
N LEU A 191 3.38 14.49 -8.01
CA LEU A 191 3.77 15.37 -6.91
C LEU A 191 3.67 16.81 -7.37
N GLU A 192 2.94 17.61 -6.60
CA GLU A 192 2.86 19.05 -6.77
C GLU A 192 3.09 19.71 -5.40
N ASN A 193 4.11 20.58 -5.30
CA ASN A 193 4.45 21.28 -4.06
C ASN A 193 4.55 20.35 -2.83
N ASP A 194 5.31 19.26 -2.97
CA ASP A 194 5.46 18.23 -1.93
C ASP A 194 4.14 17.58 -1.50
N GLN A 195 3.09 17.62 -2.32
CA GLN A 195 1.83 16.92 -2.06
C GLN A 195 1.55 15.86 -3.11
N LEU A 196 1.21 14.65 -2.68
CA LEU A 196 0.75 13.60 -3.56
C LEU A 196 -0.66 13.91 -4.04
N LYS A 197 -0.81 14.18 -5.33
CA LYS A 197 -2.07 14.48 -6.00
C LYS A 197 -2.45 13.38 -6.97
N ILE A 198 -3.71 13.43 -7.39
CA ILE A 198 -4.30 12.50 -8.36
C ILE A 198 -4.72 13.28 -9.60
N GLY A 199 -4.60 12.66 -10.76
CA GLY A 199 -5.01 13.23 -12.05
C GLY A 199 -6.12 12.43 -12.72
N ASP A 200 -6.52 12.90 -13.90
CA ASP A 200 -7.51 12.25 -14.75
C ASP A 200 -6.82 11.31 -15.75
N GLY A 201 -6.55 10.08 -15.31
CA GLY A 201 -5.86 9.10 -16.17
C GLY A 201 -5.93 7.67 -15.65
N PRO A 202 -5.20 6.72 -16.25
CA PRO A 202 -5.20 5.33 -15.79
C PRO A 202 -4.72 5.24 -14.34
N LEU A 203 -5.15 4.19 -13.63
CA LEU A 203 -4.54 3.89 -12.35
C LEU A 203 -3.08 3.46 -12.60
N ARG A 204 -2.17 3.98 -11.80
CA ARG A 204 -0.77 3.59 -11.77
C ARG A 204 -0.37 3.24 -10.35
N GLN A 205 0.58 2.33 -10.24
CA GLN A 205 1.20 1.98 -8.99
C GLN A 205 2.49 2.76 -8.80
N VAL A 206 2.61 3.44 -7.66
CA VAL A 206 3.75 4.28 -7.32
C VAL A 206 4.22 4.03 -5.90
N SER A 207 5.50 4.30 -5.65
CA SER A 207 6.09 4.46 -4.33
C SER A 207 6.52 5.90 -4.14
N LEU A 208 6.37 6.39 -2.91
CA LEU A 208 6.89 7.68 -2.46
C LEU A 208 7.89 7.44 -1.33
N THR A 209 9.02 8.13 -1.40
CA THR A 209 10.02 8.14 -0.34
C THR A 209 9.88 9.43 0.47
N PHE A 210 10.03 9.34 1.79
CA PHE A 210 10.02 10.47 2.70
C PHE A 210 11.39 10.67 3.34
N ASP A 211 11.79 11.92 3.56
CA ASP A 211 12.96 12.27 4.37
C ASP A 211 12.66 12.17 5.88
N GLY A 212 13.70 12.30 6.71
CA GLY A 212 13.56 12.27 8.17
C GLY A 212 12.78 13.42 8.79
N ARG A 213 12.25 14.36 7.98
CA ARG A 213 11.32 15.42 8.39
C ARG A 213 9.88 15.14 7.91
N GLY A 214 9.65 13.98 7.30
CA GLY A 214 8.36 13.57 6.75
C GLY A 214 7.99 14.21 5.42
N LYS A 215 8.93 14.87 4.73
CA LYS A 215 8.67 15.48 3.42
C LYS A 215 8.96 14.48 2.28
N PRO A 216 8.19 14.51 1.19
CA PRO A 216 8.55 13.81 -0.05
C PRO A 216 10.00 14.06 -0.45
N LEU A 217 10.70 12.98 -0.80
CA LEU A 217 12.09 12.98 -1.21
C LEU A 217 12.20 12.38 -2.62
N GLY A 218 12.57 13.21 -3.59
CA GLY A 218 12.72 12.80 -4.99
C GLY A 218 11.37 12.69 -5.75
N ALA A 219 11.42 12.05 -6.92
CA ALA A 219 10.24 11.82 -7.76
C ALA A 219 9.51 10.52 -7.39
N LEU A 220 8.24 10.41 -7.79
CA LEU A 220 7.46 9.18 -7.68
C LEU A 220 8.12 8.03 -8.44
N GLN A 221 8.16 6.87 -7.79
CA GLN A 221 8.78 5.67 -8.35
C GLN A 221 7.67 4.75 -8.86
N TYR A 222 7.53 4.64 -10.18
CA TYR A 222 6.45 3.90 -10.81
C TYR A 222 6.76 2.41 -10.99
N LYS A 223 5.75 1.56 -10.83
CA LYS A 223 5.85 0.15 -11.24
C LYS A 223 5.65 0.02 -12.76
N HIS A 224 6.54 -0.70 -13.43
CA HIS A 224 6.49 -0.91 -14.87
C HIS A 224 6.07 -2.35 -15.21
N ALA A 225 6.65 -3.33 -14.54
CA ALA A 225 6.37 -4.76 -14.70
C ALA A 225 5.11 -5.16 -13.93
N LEU A 226 3.95 -4.90 -14.55
CA LEU A 226 2.66 -5.29 -13.98
C LEU A 226 2.38 -6.79 -14.14
N SER A 227 1.91 -7.40 -13.06
CA SER A 227 1.39 -8.77 -13.05
C SER A 227 0.11 -8.90 -13.88
N ARG A 228 -0.28 -10.13 -14.21
CA ARG A 228 -1.55 -10.41 -14.92
C ARG A 228 -2.76 -9.81 -14.19
N TYR A 229 -2.75 -9.79 -12.86
CA TYR A 229 -3.86 -9.27 -12.06
C TYR A 229 -3.83 -7.74 -11.98
N GLU A 230 -2.65 -7.13 -11.83
CA GLU A 230 -2.49 -5.68 -11.83
C GLU A 230 -2.95 -5.04 -13.13
N ARG A 231 -2.65 -5.66 -14.29
CA ARG A 231 -3.09 -5.16 -15.61
C ARG A 231 -4.60 -5.07 -15.78
N ARG A 232 -5.40 -5.69 -14.91
CA ARG A 232 -6.86 -5.56 -14.94
C ARG A 232 -7.36 -4.22 -14.42
N TYR A 233 -6.57 -3.53 -13.60
CA TYR A 233 -6.96 -2.24 -13.02
C TYR A 233 -5.93 -1.13 -13.20
N SER A 234 -4.65 -1.46 -13.39
CA SER A 234 -3.53 -0.52 -13.53
C SER A 234 -2.91 -0.59 -14.93
N VAL A 235 -2.31 0.52 -15.36
CA VAL A 235 -1.53 0.62 -16.60
C VAL A 235 -0.10 1.01 -16.22
N ALA A 236 0.90 0.45 -16.90
CA ALA A 236 2.29 0.85 -16.70
C ALA A 236 2.50 2.26 -17.27
N PRO A 237 3.38 3.10 -16.67
CA PRO A 237 3.72 4.38 -17.28
C PRO A 237 4.46 4.16 -18.61
N ILE A 238 4.60 5.23 -19.38
CA ILE A 238 5.56 5.26 -20.48
C ILE A 238 6.96 5.10 -19.85
N PRO A 239 7.84 4.24 -20.39
CA PRO A 239 9.17 4.05 -19.83
C PRO A 239 9.92 5.37 -19.76
N GLU A 240 10.33 5.75 -18.54
CA GLU A 240 11.13 6.93 -18.27
C GLU A 240 12.42 6.53 -17.52
N PRO A 241 13.52 7.29 -17.68
CA PRO A 241 14.73 7.06 -16.90
C PRO A 241 14.44 7.08 -15.40
N ARG A 242 14.84 6.02 -14.69
CA ARG A 242 14.71 5.92 -13.23
C ARG A 242 15.50 7.05 -12.58
N ARG A 243 14.84 7.88 -11.78
CA ARG A 243 15.49 8.95 -11.02
C ARG A 243 15.98 8.41 -9.69
N LEU A 244 17.27 8.59 -9.41
CA LEU A 244 17.86 8.27 -8.12
C LEU A 244 17.36 9.24 -7.05
N ILE A 245 17.32 8.74 -5.82
CA ILE A 245 16.93 9.48 -4.63
C ILE A 245 18.19 9.65 -3.79
N GLU A 246 18.63 10.89 -3.58
CA GLU A 246 19.76 11.18 -2.70
C GLU A 246 19.30 11.07 -1.25
N THR A 247 19.98 10.21 -0.47
CA THR A 247 19.69 9.99 0.95
C THR A 247 20.95 10.22 1.78
N PRO A 248 20.85 10.44 3.10
CA PRO A 248 22.02 10.53 3.97
C PRO A 248 22.91 9.28 3.96
N ALA A 249 22.35 8.12 3.57
CA ALA A 249 23.07 6.85 3.43
C ALA A 249 23.69 6.64 2.04
N GLY A 250 23.38 7.51 1.07
CA GLY A 250 23.84 7.45 -0.32
C GLY A 250 22.71 7.41 -1.35
N SER A 251 23.08 7.43 -2.63
CA SER A 251 22.14 7.41 -3.77
C SER A 251 21.35 6.10 -3.82
N LEU A 252 20.03 6.21 -3.75
CA LEU A 252 19.08 5.12 -3.66
C LEU A 252 18.27 4.97 -4.96
N ALA A 253 18.20 3.74 -5.47
CA ALA A 253 17.18 3.34 -6.44
C ALA A 253 16.04 2.59 -5.74
N VAL A 254 14.80 2.79 -6.19
CA VAL A 254 13.62 2.07 -5.70
C VAL A 254 12.96 1.36 -6.88
N LEU A 255 12.86 0.04 -6.83
CA LEU A 255 12.27 -0.78 -7.90
C LEU A 255 11.18 -1.68 -7.31
N LEU A 256 9.98 -1.67 -7.90
CA LEU A 256 8.80 -2.32 -7.36
C LEU A 256 8.61 -3.75 -7.89
N GLY A 257 8.74 -4.74 -7.01
CA GLY A 257 8.58 -6.15 -7.34
C GLY A 257 9.44 -6.59 -8.53
N CYS A 258 8.80 -7.02 -9.62
CA CYS A 258 9.50 -7.52 -10.79
C CYS A 258 10.41 -6.50 -11.51
N ASP A 259 10.18 -5.19 -11.33
CA ASP A 259 11.06 -4.16 -11.91
C ASP A 259 12.52 -4.37 -11.50
N ALA A 260 12.77 -4.79 -10.25
CA ALA A 260 14.11 -5.00 -9.72
C ALA A 260 14.90 -6.13 -10.39
N TYR A 261 14.19 -7.04 -11.06
CA TYR A 261 14.79 -8.21 -11.73
C TYR A 261 14.74 -8.10 -13.25
N LEU A 262 14.02 -7.12 -13.81
CA LEU A 262 13.86 -6.94 -15.26
C LEU A 262 14.60 -5.72 -15.80
N GLU A 263 15.01 -4.81 -14.91
CA GLU A 263 15.70 -3.58 -15.26
C GLU A 263 17.03 -3.49 -14.51
N ARG A 264 18.04 -2.88 -15.13
CA ARG A 264 19.29 -2.52 -14.45
C ARG A 264 19.16 -1.09 -13.90
N PRO A 265 19.23 -0.87 -12.58
CA PRO A 265 19.30 0.48 -12.04
C PRO A 265 20.59 1.18 -12.51
N SER A 266 20.60 2.52 -12.44
CA SER A 266 21.77 3.32 -12.80
C SER A 266 23.04 2.81 -12.09
N ALA A 267 24.18 2.90 -12.78
CA ALA A 267 25.49 2.55 -12.23
C ALA A 267 25.75 3.29 -10.90
N GLU A 268 25.28 4.53 -10.80
CA GLU A 268 25.43 5.46 -9.69
C GLU A 268 24.63 5.08 -8.42
N ALA A 269 23.65 4.18 -8.53
CA ALA A 269 22.78 3.79 -7.41
C ALA A 269 23.52 2.92 -6.37
N LYS A 270 24.10 3.53 -5.33
CA LYS A 270 24.81 2.78 -4.26
C LYS A 270 23.89 1.81 -3.50
N LEU A 271 22.64 2.21 -3.32
CA LEU A 271 21.63 1.47 -2.56
C LEU A 271 20.45 1.07 -3.45
N LEU A 272 19.83 -0.07 -3.16
CA LEU A 272 18.64 -0.53 -3.85
C LEU A 272 17.55 -0.99 -2.86
N ALA A 273 16.38 -0.34 -2.89
CA ALA A 273 15.20 -0.78 -2.18
C ALA A 273 14.26 -1.54 -3.12
N ILE A 274 13.79 -2.72 -2.69
CA ILE A 274 12.87 -3.55 -3.48
C ILE A 274 11.60 -3.85 -2.65
N PRO A 275 10.64 -2.90 -2.59
CA PRO A 275 9.31 -3.20 -2.08
C PRO A 275 8.63 -4.25 -2.97
N GLY A 276 8.11 -5.32 -2.37
CA GLY A 276 7.44 -6.39 -3.09
C GLY A 276 8.40 -7.40 -3.73
N ALA A 277 9.60 -7.55 -3.16
CA ALA A 277 10.53 -8.59 -3.56
C ALA A 277 9.84 -9.97 -3.55
N LEU A 278 10.20 -10.82 -4.51
CA LEU A 278 9.61 -12.15 -4.66
C LEU A 278 10.61 -13.20 -4.19
N ALA A 279 10.11 -14.23 -3.49
CA ALA A 279 10.95 -15.34 -3.05
C ALA A 279 11.58 -16.13 -4.22
N ALA A 280 10.87 -16.22 -5.34
CA ALA A 280 11.33 -16.89 -6.55
C ALA A 280 11.08 -15.99 -7.79
N PRO A 281 11.95 -14.99 -8.03
CA PRO A 281 11.73 -14.01 -9.10
C PRO A 281 11.87 -14.62 -10.50
N SER A 282 12.75 -15.61 -10.69
CA SER A 282 12.96 -16.28 -11.98
C SER A 282 11.72 -17.00 -12.51
N SER A 283 10.89 -17.57 -11.64
CA SER A 283 9.63 -18.21 -12.03
C SER A 283 8.46 -17.23 -12.17
N SER A 284 8.53 -16.08 -11.49
CA SER A 284 7.40 -15.16 -11.35
C SER A 284 7.47 -13.95 -12.29
N CYS A 285 8.67 -13.47 -12.59
CA CYS A 285 8.89 -12.27 -13.41
C CYS A 285 9.26 -12.58 -14.87
N GLY A 286 9.53 -13.84 -15.21
CA GLY A 286 9.98 -14.24 -16.55
C GLY A 286 11.50 -14.12 -16.70
N ASN A 287 11.98 -13.49 -17.78
CA ASN A 287 13.40 -13.39 -18.10
C ASN A 287 14.12 -12.39 -17.17
N THR A 288 14.43 -12.82 -15.96
CA THR A 288 15.19 -12.03 -14.98
C THR A 288 16.62 -11.79 -15.43
N LEU A 289 17.18 -10.64 -15.07
CA LEU A 289 18.58 -10.24 -15.22
C LEU A 289 19.30 -10.49 -13.88
N PRO A 290 19.99 -11.63 -13.68
CA PRO A 290 20.59 -11.98 -12.39
C PRO A 290 21.62 -10.94 -11.93
N ASP A 291 22.37 -10.35 -12.87
CA ASP A 291 23.39 -9.34 -12.60
C ASP A 291 22.83 -7.96 -12.24
N ALA A 292 21.53 -7.71 -12.46
CA ALA A 292 20.94 -6.39 -12.20
C ALA A 292 20.96 -6.00 -10.71
N VAL A 293 20.94 -7.01 -9.84
CA VAL A 293 20.95 -6.90 -8.38
C VAL A 293 22.30 -7.29 -7.75
N SER A 294 23.22 -7.86 -8.53
CA SER A 294 24.53 -8.33 -8.05
C SER A 294 25.49 -7.17 -7.75
N GLY A 295 26.22 -7.27 -6.63
CA GLY A 295 27.28 -6.32 -6.27
C GLY A 295 26.80 -4.99 -5.67
N ARG A 296 25.50 -4.85 -5.35
CA ARG A 296 24.94 -3.68 -4.67
C ARG A 296 24.39 -4.03 -3.31
N THR A 297 24.44 -3.08 -2.38
CA THR A 297 23.73 -3.20 -1.11
C THR A 297 22.24 -2.98 -1.35
N LEU A 298 21.45 -4.02 -1.08
CA LEU A 298 20.03 -4.03 -1.40
C LEU A 298 19.18 -4.48 -0.20
N MET A 299 17.96 -3.98 -0.14
CA MET A 299 16.96 -4.38 0.85
C MET A 299 15.70 -4.90 0.14
N PRO A 300 15.54 -6.23 0.02
CA PRO A 300 14.34 -6.84 -0.50
C PRO A 300 13.31 -7.00 0.60
N VAL A 301 12.10 -6.50 0.36
CA VAL A 301 10.98 -6.59 1.30
C VAL A 301 9.84 -7.34 0.65
N GLN A 302 9.54 -8.52 1.17
CA GLN A 302 8.39 -9.30 0.72
C GLN A 302 7.08 -8.79 1.33
N THR A 303 6.04 -8.71 0.51
CA THR A 303 4.67 -8.52 1.01
C THR A 303 4.06 -9.88 1.34
N LEU A 304 4.09 -10.26 2.61
CA LEU A 304 3.74 -11.62 3.06
C LEU A 304 2.25 -11.96 2.90
N ALA A 305 1.37 -10.97 3.11
CA ALA A 305 -0.05 -11.09 2.87
C ALA A 305 -0.66 -9.72 2.64
N LEU A 306 -1.64 -9.66 1.73
CA LEU A 306 -2.51 -8.52 1.53
C LEU A 306 -3.97 -8.91 1.77
N PRO A 307 -4.75 -8.00 2.36
CA PRO A 307 -6.16 -8.26 2.60
C PRO A 307 -6.91 -8.48 1.28
N TRP A 308 -8.02 -9.22 1.36
CA TRP A 308 -8.96 -9.46 0.25
C TRP A 308 -8.39 -10.11 -1.03
N ASN A 309 -7.16 -10.62 -0.99
CA ASN A 309 -6.47 -11.13 -2.19
C ASN A 309 -6.24 -10.03 -3.24
N LEU A 310 -5.77 -8.85 -2.79
CA LEU A 310 -5.63 -7.64 -3.62
C LEU A 310 -4.80 -7.87 -4.90
N LEU A 311 -3.84 -8.80 -4.86
CA LEU A 311 -2.97 -9.18 -6.00
C LEU A 311 -3.38 -10.47 -6.70
N GLY A 312 -4.53 -11.04 -6.34
CA GLY A 312 -5.02 -12.30 -6.88
C GLY A 312 -6.42 -12.19 -7.47
N SER A 313 -7.09 -13.34 -7.59
CA SER A 313 -8.45 -13.39 -8.10
C SER A 313 -9.40 -12.71 -7.11
N PRO A 314 -10.22 -11.72 -7.54
CA PRO A 314 -11.10 -10.97 -6.66
C PRO A 314 -12.24 -11.81 -6.09
N ARG A 315 -12.46 -13.02 -6.62
CA ARG A 315 -13.47 -13.98 -6.18
C ARG A 315 -12.92 -15.03 -5.22
N ARG A 316 -11.60 -15.06 -4.99
CA ARG A 316 -10.94 -16.01 -4.10
C ARG A 316 -10.46 -15.29 -2.85
N PRO A 317 -10.59 -15.90 -1.66
CA PRO A 317 -10.01 -15.33 -0.46
C PRO A 317 -8.49 -15.26 -0.57
N ALA A 318 -7.89 -14.38 0.24
CA ALA A 318 -6.44 -14.36 0.37
C ALA A 318 -6.00 -15.75 0.86
N PRO A 319 -4.99 -16.37 0.24
CA PRO A 319 -4.47 -17.64 0.72
C PRO A 319 -4.01 -17.46 2.18
N PRO A 320 -4.27 -18.44 3.06
CA PRO A 320 -3.79 -18.36 4.41
C PRO A 320 -2.26 -18.35 4.39
N GLY A 321 -1.66 -17.22 4.78
CA GLY A 321 -0.21 -17.00 4.73
C GLY A 321 0.51 -17.77 5.85
N HIS A 322 0.35 -19.08 5.90
CA HIS A 322 1.05 -19.95 6.85
C HIS A 322 2.49 -20.18 6.40
N GLY A 323 3.44 -20.09 7.35
CA GLY A 323 4.81 -20.59 7.16
C GLY A 323 5.92 -19.55 6.98
N ILE A 324 5.65 -18.33 6.50
CA ILE A 324 6.67 -17.28 6.37
C ILE A 324 6.61 -16.33 7.57
N PRO A 325 7.65 -16.20 8.41
CA PRO A 325 7.61 -15.32 9.56
C PRO A 325 7.52 -13.85 9.12
N VAL A 326 6.68 -13.09 9.81
CA VAL A 326 6.78 -11.63 9.81
C VAL A 326 8.11 -11.26 10.46
N GLN A 327 8.87 -10.30 9.93
CA GLN A 327 10.22 -10.02 10.41
C GLN A 327 10.69 -8.60 10.08
N ILE A 328 11.65 -8.12 10.86
CA ILE A 328 12.46 -6.94 10.54
C ILE A 328 13.78 -7.44 10.01
N ARG A 329 14.19 -6.96 8.83
CA ARG A 329 15.48 -7.28 8.22
C ARG A 329 16.35 -6.04 8.30
N ASN A 330 17.53 -6.17 8.84
CA ASN A 330 18.49 -5.09 8.97
C ASN A 330 19.78 -5.43 8.24
N HIS A 331 20.31 -4.48 7.48
CA HIS A 331 21.58 -4.61 6.80
C HIS A 331 22.42 -3.36 7.04
N TRP A 332 23.41 -3.48 7.92
CA TRP A 332 24.34 -2.39 8.21
C TRP A 332 25.22 -2.08 7.01
N LEU A 333 25.35 -0.79 6.68
CA LEU A 333 26.29 -0.31 5.68
C LEU A 333 27.69 -0.31 6.30
N GLY A 334 28.67 -0.83 5.56
CA GLY A 334 30.07 -0.79 5.94
C GLY A 334 30.90 -0.07 4.89
N SER A 335 32.00 0.53 5.32
CA SER A 335 33.16 0.66 4.44
C SER A 335 33.60 -0.76 4.07
N ASN A 336 33.70 -1.07 2.77
CA ASN A 336 34.43 -2.27 2.34
C ASN A 336 35.79 -2.27 3.05
N PRO A 337 36.23 -3.39 3.64
CA PRO A 337 37.60 -3.50 4.11
C PRO A 337 38.61 -3.23 2.99
#